data_AF-A0A1H3CFK4-F1
#
_entry.id   AF-A0A1H3CFK4-F1
#
_cell.length_a   1.000
_cell.length_b   1.000
_cell.length_c   1.000
_cell.angle_alpha   90.00
_cell.angle_beta   90.00
_cell.angle_gamma   90.00
#
_symmetry.space_group_name_H-M   'P 1'
#
loop_
_entity.id
_entity.type
_entity.pdbx_description
1 polymer ?
#
loop_
_entity_poly.entity_id
_entity_poly.type
_entity_poly.pdbx_seq_one_letter_code
_entity_poly.pdbx_strand_id
1 'polypeptide(L)'
;MIISSDLNKCKAMFEALIGKRIVCKTNGGRKRIITYIGTVEHCYPNVFTMRCDNETGKQSIISFSYIDVLTRTVRVGVMPEKSQEEVVAV
;
A
#
# COMPACT_ATOMS: atom_id res chain seq x y z
N MET A 1 -19.55 13.88 -1.58
CA MET A 1 -18.54 14.82 -1.07
C MET A 1 -17.62 14.04 -0.17
N ILE A 2 -16.29 14.07 -0.40
CA ILE A 2 -15.33 13.51 0.56
C ILE A 2 -15.10 14.59 1.62
N ILE A 3 -15.34 14.27 2.89
CA ILE A 3 -15.11 15.19 4.00
C ILE A 3 -13.70 14.99 4.56
N SER A 4 -13.12 16.04 5.14
CA SER A 4 -11.79 16.02 5.74
C SER A 4 -11.62 14.92 6.81
N SER A 5 -12.70 14.60 7.53
CA SER A 5 -12.72 13.51 8.52
C SER A 5 -12.45 12.14 7.92
N ASP A 6 -12.89 11.86 6.68
CA ASP A 6 -12.62 10.58 6.01
C ASP A 6 -11.15 10.45 5.61
N LEU A 7 -10.55 11.55 5.15
CA LEU A 7 -9.11 11.61 4.86
C LEU A 7 -8.28 11.33 6.10
N ASN A 8 -8.62 11.94 7.25
CA ASN A 8 -7.91 11.69 8.50
C ASN A 8 -8.03 10.23 8.97
N LYS A 9 -9.21 9.61 8.86
CA LYS A 9 -9.40 8.19 9.19
C LYS A 9 -8.59 7.29 8.27
N CYS A 10 -8.63 7.57 6.97
CA CYS A 10 -7.86 6.83 5.98
C CYS A 10 -6.36 6.94 6.26
N LYS A 11 -5.87 8.17 6.47
CA LYS A 11 -4.48 8.44 6.86
C LYS A 11 -4.08 7.66 8.12
N ALA A 12 -4.87 7.73 9.19
CA ALA A 12 -4.59 7.02 10.45
C ALA A 12 -4.52 5.49 10.25
N MET A 13 -5.35 4.93 9.37
CA MET A 13 -5.27 3.52 8.98
C MET A 13 -3.94 3.20 8.30
N PHE A 14 -3.48 4.02 7.35
CA PHE A 14 -2.19 3.80 6.68
C PHE A 14 -0.99 4.04 7.59
N GLU A 15 -1.08 4.98 8.53
CA GLU A 15 -0.06 5.19 9.56
C GLU A 15 0.16 3.93 10.41
N ALA A 16 -0.91 3.20 10.74
CA ALA A 16 -0.83 1.91 11.44
C ALA A 16 -0.32 0.73 10.56
N LEU A 17 -0.20 0.96 9.25
CA LEU A 17 0.33 -0.01 8.29
C LEU A 17 1.78 0.29 7.88
N ILE A 18 2.40 1.36 8.39
CA ILE A 18 3.82 1.66 8.14
C ILE A 18 4.67 0.44 8.55
N GLY A 19 5.57 0.02 7.65
CA GLY A 19 6.39 -1.17 7.82
C GLY A 19 5.73 -2.49 7.42
N LYS A 20 4.41 -2.49 7.16
CA LYS A 20 3.68 -3.70 6.74
C LYS A 20 3.65 -3.85 5.23
N ARG A 21 3.69 -5.11 4.77
CA ARG A 21 3.58 -5.46 3.36
C ARG A 21 2.10 -5.41 2.93
N ILE A 22 1.82 -4.65 1.89
CA ILE A 22 0.48 -4.47 1.33
C ILE A 22 0.48 -4.75 -0.18
N VAL A 23 -0.71 -4.99 -0.71
CA VAL A 23 -0.99 -5.06 -2.14
C VAL A 23 -1.93 -3.93 -2.52
N CYS A 24 -1.54 -3.14 -3.53
CA CYS A 24 -2.33 -2.07 -4.11
C CYS A 24 -2.74 -2.46 -5.53
N LYS A 25 -4.03 -2.51 -5.81
CA LYS A 25 -4.60 -2.76 -7.14
C LYS A 25 -5.24 -1.50 -7.67
N THR A 26 -4.78 -1.01 -8.82
CA THR A 26 -5.32 0.18 -9.48
C THR A 26 -5.70 -0.11 -10.92
N ASN A 27 -6.58 0.71 -11.48
CA ASN A 27 -6.96 0.64 -12.88
C ASN A 27 -5.90 1.34 -13.75
N GLY A 28 -5.25 0.59 -14.64
CA GLY A 28 -4.24 1.09 -15.57
C GLY A 28 -4.78 1.46 -16.96
N GLY A 29 -6.11 1.46 -17.16
CA GLY A 29 -6.77 1.77 -18.42
C GLY A 29 -7.83 0.76 -18.85
N ARG A 30 -8.08 0.63 -20.16
CA ARG A 30 -9.11 -0.28 -20.70
C ARG A 30 -8.81 -1.75 -20.34
N LYS A 31 -9.58 -2.29 -19.39
CA LYS A 31 -9.50 -3.67 -18.89
C LYS A 31 -8.13 -4.09 -18.30
N ARG A 32 -7.27 -3.16 -17.89
CA ARG A 32 -5.98 -3.48 -17.25
C ARG A 32 -6.01 -3.12 -15.77
N ILE A 33 -5.69 -4.10 -14.92
CA ILE A 33 -5.49 -3.89 -13.48
C ILE A 33 -3.99 -4.00 -13.23
N ILE A 34 -3.41 -2.95 -12.66
CA ILE A 34 -2.02 -2.95 -12.24
C ILE A 34 -1.99 -3.31 -10.75
N THR A 35 -1.15 -4.27 -10.39
CA THR A 35 -0.97 -4.72 -9.02
C THR A 35 0.43 -4.37 -8.56
N TYR A 36 0.52 -3.65 -7.44
CA TYR A 36 1.76 -3.29 -6.79
C TYR A 36 1.83 -4.01 -5.45
N ILE A 37 2.98 -4.63 -5.16
CA ILE A 37 3.23 -5.34 -3.90
C ILE A 37 4.47 -4.71 -3.29
N GLY A 38 4.38 -4.33 -2.02
CA GLY A 38 5.46 -3.62 -1.35
C GLY A 38 5.11 -3.25 0.08
N THR A 39 6.02 -2.55 0.72
CA THR A 39 5.90 -2.15 2.13
C THR A 39 5.56 -0.68 2.25
N VAL A 40 4.59 -0.31 3.09
CA VAL A 40 4.28 1.10 3.35
C VAL A 40 5.47 1.75 4.05
N GLU A 41 5.98 2.84 3.49
CA GLU A 41 7.19 3.51 3.97
C GLU A 41 6.85 4.80 4.71
N HIS A 42 6.13 5.72 4.06
CA HIS A 42 5.76 7.00 4.65
C HIS A 42 4.29 7.36 4.40
N CYS A 43 3.69 8.05 5.35
CA CYS A 43 2.34 8.62 5.23
C CYS A 43 2.42 10.14 5.31
N TYR A 44 2.07 10.82 4.23
CA TYR A 44 1.98 12.28 4.12
C TYR A 44 0.53 12.72 4.24
N PRO A 45 0.22 14.03 4.31
CA PRO A 45 -1.15 14.51 4.49
C PRO A 45 -2.16 14.04 3.41
N ASN A 46 -1.74 13.92 2.15
CA ASN A 46 -2.63 13.59 1.04
C ASN A 46 -2.33 12.25 0.35
N VAL A 47 -1.14 11.69 0.59
CA VAL A 47 -0.64 10.48 -0.07
C VAL A 47 0.11 9.61 0.91
N PHE A 48 0.19 8.31 0.63
CA PHE A 48 1.13 7.39 1.26
C PHE A 48 2.11 6.87 0.22
N THR A 49 3.32 6.49 0.63
CA THR A 49 4.33 5.87 -0.21
C THR A 49 4.53 4.41 0.18
N MET A 50 4.78 3.57 -0.82
CA MET A 50 5.19 2.19 -0.62
C MET A 50 6.45 1.88 -1.41
N ARG A 51 7.34 1.08 -0.82
CA ARG A 51 8.53 0.55 -1.47
C ARG A 51 8.20 -0.79 -2.10
N CYS A 52 8.30 -0.87 -3.42
CA CYS A 52 8.08 -2.07 -4.21
C CYS A 52 9.42 -2.59 -4.75
N ASP A 53 9.61 -3.91 -4.73
CA ASP A 53 10.71 -4.58 -5.41
C ASP A 53 10.24 -5.00 -6.80
N ASN A 54 10.87 -4.47 -7.86
CA ASN A 54 10.64 -4.96 -9.23
C ASN A 54 11.51 -6.19 -9.52
N GLU A 55 11.13 -7.01 -10.51
CA GLU A 55 11.87 -8.22 -10.92
C GLU A 55 13.34 -7.96 -11.29
N THR A 56 13.69 -6.72 -11.65
CA THR A 56 15.07 -6.31 -11.95
C THR A 56 15.91 -6.00 -10.69
N GLY A 57 15.39 -6.25 -9.49
CA GLY A 57 16.06 -5.92 -8.21
C GLY A 57 16.12 -4.41 -7.92
N LYS A 58 15.44 -3.59 -8.72
CA LYS A 58 15.32 -2.15 -8.49
C LYS A 58 14.18 -1.87 -7.52
N GLN A 59 14.52 -1.24 -6.41
CA GLN A 59 13.54 -0.69 -5.48
C GLN A 59 12.89 0.53 -6.11
N SER A 60 11.56 0.58 -6.11
CA SER A 60 10.80 1.72 -6.61
C SER A 60 9.82 2.18 -5.54
N ILE A 61 9.84 3.48 -5.27
CA ILE A 61 8.89 4.11 -4.34
C ILE A 61 7.71 4.59 -5.17
N ILE A 62 6.51 4.15 -4.78
CA ILE A 62 5.26 4.49 -5.45
C ILE A 62 4.35 5.18 -4.45
N SER A 63 3.71 6.26 -4.86
CA SER A 63 2.76 7.01 -4.04
C SER A 63 1.33 6.82 -4.52
N PHE A 64 0.38 6.68 -3.58
CA PHE A 64 -1.05 6.69 -3.86
C PHE A 64 -1.75 7.73 -2.99
N SER A 65 -2.80 8.36 -3.51
CA SER A 65 -3.60 9.31 -2.73
C SER A 65 -4.65 8.61 -1.88
N TYR A 66 -4.96 9.18 -0.71
CA TYR A 66 -6.06 8.65 0.11
C TYR A 66 -7.41 8.81 -0.59
N ILE A 67 -7.54 9.82 -1.46
CA ILE A 67 -8.73 10.03 -2.29
C ILE A 67 -8.94 8.83 -3.22
N ASP A 68 -7.89 8.30 -3.83
CA ASP A 68 -8.00 7.14 -4.72
C ASP A 68 -8.43 5.88 -3.97
N VAL A 69 -8.00 5.73 -2.71
CA VAL A 69 -8.45 4.64 -1.84
C VAL A 69 -9.92 4.81 -1.45
N LEU A 70 -10.31 6.02 -1.03
CA LEU A 70 -11.69 6.34 -0.64
C LEU A 70 -12.68 6.22 -1.83
N THR A 71 -12.25 6.59 -3.03
CA THR A 71 -13.03 6.47 -4.27
C THR A 71 -12.97 5.08 -4.88
N ARG A 72 -12.22 4.14 -4.28
CA ARG A 72 -12.04 2.75 -4.72
C ARG A 72 -11.35 2.61 -6.09
N THR A 73 -10.71 3.67 -6.57
CA THR A 73 -9.80 3.65 -7.72
C THR A 73 -8.59 2.78 -7.41
N VAL A 74 -8.10 2.87 -6.18
CA VAL A 74 -7.05 2.01 -5.62
C VAL A 74 -7.66 1.12 -4.55
N ARG A 75 -7.51 -0.20 -4.71
CA ARG A 75 -7.88 -1.18 -3.69
C ARG A 75 -6.64 -1.65 -2.95
N VAL A 76 -6.68 -1.60 -1.63
CA VAL A 76 -5.57 -2.01 -0.77
C VAL A 76 -5.93 -3.27 -0.01
N GLY A 77 -4.99 -4.20 0.07
CA GLY A 77 -5.06 -5.40 0.91
C GLY A 77 -3.80 -5.54 1.74
N VAL A 78 -3.93 -5.87 3.02
CA VAL A 78 -2.79 -6.18 3.88
C VAL A 78 -2.36 -7.62 3.63
N MET A 79 -1.08 -7.86 3.39
CA MET A 79 -0.57 -9.21 3.28
C MET A 79 -0.20 -9.69 4.69
N PRO A 80 -0.59 -10.91 5.09
CA PRO A 80 -0.12 -11.47 6.35
C PRO A 80 1.40 -11.55 6.29
N GLU A 81 2.06 -11.01 7.32
CA GLU A 81 3.49 -11.23 7.52
C GLU A 81 3.69 -12.73 7.63
N LYS A 82 4.43 -13.33 6.69
CA LYS A 82 5.00 -14.65 6.96
C LYS A 82 5.97 -14.41 8.10
N SER A 83 5.57 -14.75 9.32
CA SER A 83 6.50 -15.02 10.40
C SER A 83 7.52 -16.01 9.84
N GLN A 84 8.71 -15.52 9.52
CA GLN A 84 9.86 -16.39 9.33
C GLN A 84 10.20 -16.90 10.73
N GLU A 85 9.54 -17.98 11.13
CA GLU A 85 10.03 -18.86 12.18
C GLU A 85 10.50 -20.14 11.48
N GLU A 86 11.72 -20.06 10.94
CA GLU A 86 12.53 -21.22 10.60
C GLU A 86 13.92 -20.97 11.20
N VAL A 87 14.06 -21.29 12.49
CA VAL A 87 15.26 -21.74 13.22
C VAL A 87 14.70 -22.27 14.55
N VAL A 88 14.80 -23.54 14.93
CA VAL A 88 16.00 -24.35 15.06
C VAL A 88 15.60 -25.83 14.89
N ALA A 89 16.23 -26.50 13.93
CA ALA A 89 16.49 -27.93 14.03
C ALA A 89 17.71 -28.10 14.93
N VAL A 90 17.52 -28.60 16.16
CA VAL A 90 18.46 -29.43 16.94
C VAL A 90 17.62 -30.28 17.88
#